data_AF-A0A1Y3BH66-F1
#
_entry.id   AF-A0A1Y3BH66-F1
#
_cell.length_a   1.000
_cell.length_b   1.000
_cell.length_c   1.000
_cell.angle_alpha   90.00
_cell.angle_beta   90.00
_cell.angle_gamma   90.00
#
_symmetry.space_group_name_H-M   'P 1'
#
loop_
_entity.id
_entity.type
_entity.pdbx_description
1 polymer ?
#
loop_
_entity_poly.entity_id
_entity_poly.type
_entity_poly.pdbx_seq_one_letter_code
_entity_poly.pdbx_strand_id
1 'polypeptide(L)'
;SVSVYTGKKVCNKFSYEDIREVHKRRYLLQPIALEIFSMDGRNSLMVFPRNLRNKVYARFLSVAVHITDNAQDSLMGQKRNVNVETGGLLSNLIGETSVTQRWVRGEISNFQYLMNLNTLAGRSYNDLMQYPVFPWIVADYQSYELDLNNPSSFRDLSKPMGAQTPERLEQFRKRFNEWDADTNIKGGGVCDVLFVCFLKFFKI
;
A
#
# COMPACT_ATOMS: atom_id res chain seq x y z
N SER A 1 21.16 -3.45 2.78
CA SER A 1 20.55 -3.45 4.12
C SER A 1 21.46 -2.68 5.06
N VAL A 2 20.93 -1.74 5.84
CA VAL A 2 21.70 -1.07 6.90
C VAL A 2 21.61 -1.96 8.13
N SER A 3 22.72 -2.60 8.48
CA SER A 3 22.86 -3.42 9.69
C SER A 3 23.56 -2.59 10.75
N VAL A 4 22.83 -2.21 11.79
CA VAL A 4 23.36 -1.82 13.11
C VAL A 4 22.25 -2.28 14.07
N TYR A 5 22.39 -3.20 15.02
CA TYR A 5 23.46 -3.49 15.96
C TYR A 5 23.44 -4.99 16.31
N THR A 6 24.43 -5.75 15.84
CA THR A 6 25.03 -6.96 16.43
C THR A 6 26.07 -7.44 15.42
N GLY A 7 27.28 -7.78 15.85
CA GLY A 7 28.48 -7.91 15.02
C GLY A 7 28.53 -9.06 14.01
N LYS A 8 27.42 -9.50 13.41
CA LYS A 8 27.41 -10.38 12.24
C LYS A 8 26.80 -9.64 11.06
N LYS A 9 27.61 -9.39 10.02
CA LYS A 9 27.09 -8.95 8.72
C LYS A 9 26.16 -10.06 8.21
N VAL A 10 24.86 -9.81 8.24
CA VAL A 10 23.87 -10.72 7.65
C VAL A 10 24.02 -10.60 6.13
N CYS A 11 24.54 -11.65 5.50
CA CYS A 11 24.64 -11.75 4.06
C CYS A 11 23.42 -12.51 3.54
N ASN A 12 22.50 -11.80 2.90
CA ASN A 12 21.38 -12.42 2.20
C ASN A 12 21.77 -12.57 0.73
N LYS A 13 21.82 -13.82 0.24
CA LYS A 13 22.02 -14.17 -1.16
C LYS A 13 20.72 -14.75 -1.71
N PHE A 14 20.31 -14.30 -2.89
CA PHE A 14 19.14 -14.78 -3.61
C PHE A 14 19.54 -15.01 -5.07
N SER A 15 19.01 -16.06 -5.70
CA SER A 15 19.18 -16.27 -7.15
C SER A 15 18.38 -15.22 -7.90
N TYR A 16 18.83 -14.82 -9.09
CA TYR A 16 18.02 -13.94 -9.95
C TYR A 16 16.74 -14.64 -10.45
N GLU A 17 16.76 -15.95 -10.56
CA GLU A 17 15.62 -16.80 -10.94
C GLU A 17 14.53 -16.81 -9.86
N ASP A 18 14.93 -16.67 -8.59
CA ASP A 18 14.00 -16.62 -7.45
C ASP A 18 13.29 -15.27 -7.35
N ILE A 19 13.77 -14.24 -8.07
CA ILE A 19 13.16 -12.92 -8.03
C ILE A 19 11.89 -12.94 -8.87
N ARG A 20 10.76 -12.81 -8.17
CA ARG A 20 9.46 -12.65 -8.79
C ARG A 20 9.26 -11.23 -9.29
N GLU A 21 9.41 -10.26 -8.39
CA GLU A 21 9.02 -8.87 -8.62
C GLU A 21 9.97 -7.90 -7.88
N VAL A 22 10.15 -6.70 -8.44
CA VAL A 22 10.92 -5.61 -7.80
C VAL A 22 10.13 -4.31 -7.87
N HIS A 23 9.82 -3.74 -6.71
CA HIS A 23 9.02 -2.52 -6.57
C HIS A 23 9.86 -1.33 -6.12
N LYS A 24 9.64 -0.17 -6.75
CA LYS A 24 10.17 1.11 -6.26
C LYS A 24 9.42 1.51 -4.99
N ARG A 25 10.15 1.76 -3.90
CA ARG A 25 9.58 2.16 -2.61
C ARG A 25 10.14 3.49 -2.12
N ARG A 26 9.44 4.10 -1.15
CA ARG A 26 9.91 5.25 -0.38
C ARG A 26 10.34 4.78 1.01
N TYR A 27 11.44 5.32 1.52
CA TYR A 27 11.89 5.11 2.90
C TYR A 27 12.06 6.48 3.54
N LEU A 28 11.43 6.72 4.71
CA LEU A 28 11.35 8.06 5.33
C LEU A 28 10.86 9.13 4.34
N LEU A 29 9.81 8.80 3.57
CA LEU A 29 9.23 9.62 2.50
C LEU A 29 10.17 9.90 1.32
N GLN A 30 11.40 9.39 1.33
CA GLN A 30 12.38 9.63 0.27
C GLN A 30 12.35 8.52 -0.79
N PRO A 31 12.44 8.90 -2.08
CA PRO A 31 12.46 7.98 -3.22
C PRO A 31 13.80 7.23 -3.34
N ILE A 32 14.17 6.43 -2.34
CA ILE A 32 15.51 5.83 -2.21
C ILE A 32 15.52 4.32 -1.92
N ALA A 33 14.36 3.64 -1.95
CA ALA A 33 14.27 2.22 -1.64
C ALA A 33 13.77 1.38 -2.83
N LEU A 34 14.13 0.11 -2.82
CA LEU A 34 13.54 -0.97 -3.62
C LEU A 34 13.09 -2.09 -2.69
N GLU A 35 11.97 -2.72 -3.03
CA GLU A 35 11.51 -3.93 -2.37
C GLU A 35 11.53 -5.07 -3.38
N ILE A 36 12.17 -6.16 -3.01
CA ILE A 36 12.34 -7.35 -3.85
C ILE A 36 11.43 -8.44 -3.27
N PHE A 37 10.62 -9.04 -4.12
CA PHE A 37 9.74 -10.15 -3.79
C PHE A 37 10.27 -11.42 -4.46
N SER A 38 10.42 -12.46 -3.65
CA SER A 38 10.89 -13.77 -4.08
C SER A 38 9.71 -14.69 -4.39
N MET A 39 9.93 -15.71 -5.22
CA MET A 39 8.91 -16.71 -5.58
C MET A 39 8.38 -17.49 -4.37
N ASP A 40 9.21 -17.64 -3.33
CA ASP A 40 8.85 -18.29 -2.06
C ASP A 40 8.03 -17.40 -1.10
N GLY A 41 7.64 -16.20 -1.53
CA GLY A 41 6.84 -15.26 -0.75
C GLY A 41 7.64 -14.40 0.23
N ARG A 42 8.95 -14.60 0.36
CA ARG A 42 9.81 -13.69 1.13
C ARG A 42 9.96 -12.37 0.39
N ASN A 43 10.08 -11.27 1.14
CA ASN A 43 10.42 -9.98 0.59
C ASN A 43 11.61 -9.34 1.32
N SER A 44 12.28 -8.40 0.66
CA SER A 44 13.44 -7.72 1.22
C SER A 44 13.46 -6.27 0.79
N LEU A 45 13.42 -5.36 1.78
CA LEU A 45 13.54 -3.93 1.56
C LEU A 45 15.02 -3.52 1.54
N MET A 46 15.44 -2.89 0.44
CA MET A 46 16.78 -2.36 0.26
C MET A 46 16.73 -0.84 0.14
N VAL A 47 17.40 -0.16 1.07
CA VAL A 47 17.55 1.30 1.06
C VAL A 47 18.92 1.66 0.48
N PHE A 48 18.93 2.62 -0.44
CA PHE A 48 20.12 3.07 -1.16
C PHE A 48 20.44 4.53 -0.84
N PRO A 49 21.70 4.95 -1.02
CA PRO A 49 22.03 6.36 -1.15
C PRO A 49 21.27 7.02 -2.32
N ARG A 50 21.13 8.34 -2.26
CA ARG A 50 20.49 9.12 -3.33
C ARG A 50 21.17 8.83 -4.68
N ASN A 51 20.38 8.85 -5.76
CA ASN A 51 20.80 8.62 -7.15
C ASN A 51 21.25 7.19 -7.52
N LEU A 52 21.32 6.25 -6.58
CA LEU A 52 21.71 4.87 -6.88
C LEU A 52 20.52 3.96 -7.19
N ARG A 53 19.37 4.20 -6.54
CA ARG A 53 18.17 3.35 -6.61
C ARG A 53 17.72 3.05 -8.05
N ASN A 54 17.67 4.05 -8.93
CA ASN A 54 17.23 3.86 -10.32
C ASN A 54 18.22 3.03 -11.14
N LYS A 55 19.53 3.17 -10.90
CA LYS A 55 20.57 2.38 -11.58
C LYS A 55 20.47 0.91 -11.19
N VAL A 56 20.28 0.64 -9.89
CA VAL A 56 20.10 -0.72 -9.37
C VAL A 56 18.80 -1.33 -9.89
N TYR A 57 17.71 -0.55 -9.92
CA TYR A 57 16.44 -0.99 -10.49
C TYR A 57 16.57 -1.41 -11.96
N ALA A 58 17.24 -0.59 -12.79
CA ALA A 58 17.50 -0.92 -14.19
C ALA A 58 18.32 -2.20 -14.35
N ARG A 59 19.28 -2.46 -13.45
CA ARG A 59 20.04 -3.72 -13.44
C ARG A 59 19.18 -4.94 -13.11
N PHE A 60 18.29 -4.84 -12.14
CA PHE A 60 17.35 -5.92 -11.83
C PHE A 60 16.48 -6.27 -13.03
N LEU A 61 15.94 -5.26 -13.73
CA LEU A 61 15.13 -5.48 -14.93
C LEU A 61 15.93 -6.17 -16.05
N SER A 62 17.23 -5.85 -16.21
CA SER A 62 18.06 -6.43 -17.26
C SER A 62 18.50 -7.89 -17.01
N VAL A 63 18.52 -8.33 -15.75
CA VAL A 63 19.10 -9.64 -15.37
C VAL A 63 18.02 -10.65 -14.96
N ALA A 64 16.96 -10.19 -14.29
CA ALA A 64 15.84 -11.05 -13.95
C ALA A 64 14.91 -11.15 -15.16
N VAL A 65 15.19 -12.12 -16.04
CA VAL A 65 14.49 -12.36 -17.32
C VAL A 65 12.97 -12.53 -17.12
N HIS A 66 12.54 -13.12 -16.00
CA HIS A 66 11.12 -13.21 -15.62
C HIS A 66 10.45 -11.85 -15.35
N ILE A 67 11.21 -10.81 -15.05
CA ILE A 67 10.68 -9.45 -14.91
C ILE A 67 10.53 -8.78 -16.29
N THR A 68 11.39 -9.14 -17.26
CA THR A 68 11.46 -8.51 -18.59
C THR A 68 10.54 -9.17 -19.63
N ASP A 69 10.30 -10.49 -19.59
CA ASP A 69 9.33 -11.15 -20.47
C ASP A 69 7.89 -10.61 -20.25
N ASN A 70 7.57 -10.19 -19.02
CA ASN A 70 6.32 -9.52 -18.71
C ASN A 70 6.24 -8.07 -19.23
N ALA A 71 7.35 -7.50 -19.70
CA ALA A 71 7.44 -6.12 -20.20
C ALA A 71 7.63 -6.03 -21.73
N GLN A 72 8.14 -7.08 -22.38
CA GLN A 72 8.49 -7.05 -23.81
C GLN A 72 7.37 -7.47 -24.76
N ASP A 73 6.42 -8.31 -24.33
CA ASP A 73 5.25 -8.65 -25.17
C ASP A 73 4.24 -7.49 -25.34
N SER A 74 4.48 -6.36 -24.67
CA SER A 74 3.67 -5.14 -24.78
C SER A 74 4.21 -4.10 -25.78
N LEU A 75 5.34 -4.37 -26.46
CA LEU A 75 6.02 -3.36 -27.29
C LEU A 75 5.71 -3.44 -28.79
N MET A 76 4.87 -4.37 -29.24
CA MET A 76 4.32 -4.38 -30.60
C MET A 76 2.86 -3.93 -30.60
N GLY A 77 2.54 -2.68 -30.19
CA GLY A 77 1.16 -2.23 -30.42
C GLY A 77 0.67 -0.88 -29.91
N GLN A 78 1.26 -0.23 -28.90
CA GLN A 78 0.63 0.98 -28.36
C GLN A 78 1.53 2.21 -28.25
N LYS A 79 0.98 3.30 -28.79
CA LYS A 79 1.55 4.63 -28.95
C LYS A 79 2.07 5.17 -27.62
N ARG A 80 3.29 5.72 -27.69
CA ARG A 80 3.94 6.58 -26.69
C ARG A 80 2.98 7.69 -26.25
N ASN A 81 2.67 7.73 -24.95
CA ASN A 81 2.50 8.93 -24.09
C ASN A 81 1.55 8.66 -22.92
N VAL A 82 1.99 7.92 -21.90
CA VAL A 82 1.46 8.09 -20.54
C VAL A 82 2.61 7.94 -19.55
N ASN A 83 2.93 9.02 -18.85
CA ASN A 83 3.92 9.05 -17.79
C ASN A 83 3.27 8.47 -16.52
N VAL A 84 3.22 7.14 -16.38
CA VAL A 84 2.78 6.47 -15.15
C VAL A 84 4.02 6.08 -14.36
N GLU A 85 4.51 7.00 -13.53
CA GLU A 85 5.38 6.62 -12.44
C GLU A 85 4.55 5.83 -11.43
N THR A 86 4.93 4.56 -11.21
CA THR A 86 4.34 3.59 -10.23
C THR A 86 3.30 2.65 -10.85
N GLY A 87 3.76 1.61 -11.54
CA GLY A 87 2.89 0.60 -12.12
C GLY A 87 3.64 -0.66 -12.51
N GLY A 88 4.39 -1.24 -11.57
CA GLY A 88 4.95 -2.59 -11.74
C GLY A 88 3.84 -3.63 -11.65
N LEU A 89 3.13 -3.84 -12.75
CA LEU A 89 2.67 -5.13 -13.28
C LEU A 89 2.00 -6.14 -12.32
N LEU A 90 1.12 -5.70 -11.42
CA LEU A 90 0.02 -6.57 -10.93
C LEU A 90 -1.22 -6.53 -11.85
N SER A 91 -1.20 -5.75 -12.93
CA SER A 91 -2.31 -5.68 -13.88
C SER A 91 -2.36 -6.83 -14.89
N ASN A 92 -1.24 -7.55 -15.11
CA ASN A 92 -1.12 -8.45 -16.26
C ASN A 92 -0.78 -9.92 -15.91
N LEU A 93 -0.56 -10.27 -14.64
CA LEU A 93 -0.25 -11.64 -14.27
C LEU A 93 -1.55 -12.45 -14.04
N ILE A 94 -1.91 -13.21 -15.08
CA ILE A 94 -2.98 -14.24 -15.18
C ILE A 94 -4.27 -13.72 -15.85
N GLY A 95 -4.28 -13.79 -17.19
CA GLY A 95 -5.48 -13.93 -18.04
C GLY A 95 -6.41 -12.72 -18.10
N GLU A 96 -6.12 -11.78 -19.02
CA GLU A 96 -7.04 -10.75 -19.59
C GLU A 96 -7.89 -9.89 -18.63
N THR A 97 -7.74 -10.07 -17.31
CA THR A 97 -8.66 -9.54 -16.33
C THR A 97 -7.91 -8.88 -15.18
N SER A 98 -8.28 -7.63 -14.90
CA SER A 98 -7.70 -6.87 -13.79
C SER A 98 -7.94 -7.60 -12.46
N VAL A 99 -7.07 -7.38 -11.47
CA VAL A 99 -7.24 -7.93 -10.12
C VAL A 99 -8.64 -7.63 -9.56
N THR A 100 -9.21 -6.47 -9.90
CA THR A 100 -10.59 -6.11 -9.58
C THR A 100 -11.62 -7.00 -10.26
N GLN A 101 -11.46 -7.34 -11.54
CA GLN A 101 -12.36 -8.25 -12.25
C GLN A 101 -12.33 -9.66 -11.67
N ARG A 102 -11.14 -10.17 -11.33
CA ARG A 102 -10.98 -11.47 -10.67
C ARG A 102 -11.66 -11.50 -9.30
N TRP A 103 -11.57 -10.42 -8.54
CA TRP A 103 -12.27 -10.27 -7.27
C TRP A 103 -13.79 -10.22 -7.45
N VAL A 104 -14.29 -9.44 -8.42
CA VAL A 104 -15.73 -9.37 -8.76
C VAL A 104 -16.28 -10.73 -9.20
N ARG A 105 -15.47 -11.54 -9.89
CA ARG A 105 -15.81 -12.92 -10.28
C ARG A 105 -15.69 -13.94 -9.15
N GLY A 106 -15.20 -13.55 -7.98
CA GLY A 106 -14.98 -14.45 -6.85
C GLY A 106 -13.77 -15.39 -7.01
N GLU A 107 -12.89 -15.15 -7.98
CA GLU A 107 -11.68 -15.96 -8.22
C GLU A 107 -10.59 -15.71 -7.17
N ILE A 108 -10.66 -14.56 -6.48
CA ILE A 108 -9.77 -14.19 -5.38
C ILE A 108 -10.58 -13.71 -4.18
N SER A 109 -10.08 -13.97 -2.98
CA SER A 109 -10.76 -13.59 -1.74
C SER A 109 -10.65 -12.08 -1.45
N ASN A 110 -11.53 -11.58 -0.59
CA ASN A 110 -11.46 -10.20 -0.09
C ASN A 110 -10.08 -9.88 0.51
N PHE A 111 -9.49 -10.82 1.25
CA PHE A 111 -8.16 -10.66 1.82
C PHE A 111 -7.09 -10.49 0.74
N GLN A 112 -7.10 -11.35 -0.28
CA GLN A 112 -6.15 -11.27 -1.40
C GLN A 112 -6.33 -9.96 -2.16
N TYR A 113 -7.56 -9.54 -2.42
CA TYR A 113 -7.84 -8.27 -3.08
C TYR A 113 -7.31 -7.08 -2.28
N LEU A 114 -7.60 -7.01 -0.97
CA LEU A 114 -7.10 -5.96 -0.08
C LEU A 114 -5.56 -5.98 0.02
N MET A 115 -4.94 -7.15 0.00
CA MET A 115 -3.49 -7.25 -0.01
C MET A 115 -2.90 -6.68 -1.31
N ASN A 116 -3.51 -6.98 -2.46
CA ASN A 116 -3.10 -6.39 -3.74
C ASN A 116 -3.24 -4.86 -3.73
N LEU A 117 -4.36 -4.32 -3.21
CA LEU A 117 -4.55 -2.88 -3.07
C LEU A 117 -3.49 -2.23 -2.17
N ASN A 118 -3.17 -2.84 -1.02
CA ASN A 118 -2.12 -2.36 -0.13
C ASN A 118 -0.75 -2.33 -0.83
N THR A 119 -0.39 -3.40 -1.56
CA THR A 119 0.87 -3.47 -2.31
C THR A 119 0.96 -2.37 -3.37
N LEU A 120 -0.11 -2.15 -4.14
CA LEU A 120 -0.21 -1.09 -5.16
C LEU A 120 -0.11 0.31 -4.54
N ALA A 121 -0.68 0.51 -3.35
CA ALA A 121 -0.63 1.77 -2.62
C ALA A 121 0.75 2.06 -1.99
N GLY A 122 1.77 1.21 -2.18
CA GLY A 122 3.10 1.44 -1.64
C GLY A 122 3.38 0.70 -0.33
N ARG A 123 2.39 0.01 0.26
CA ARG A 123 2.49 -0.56 1.61
C ARG A 123 3.27 -1.86 1.63
N SER A 124 3.93 -2.10 2.77
CA SER A 124 4.84 -3.23 2.96
C SER A 124 4.92 -3.63 4.44
N TYR A 125 5.08 -4.92 4.68
CA TYR A 125 5.39 -5.48 6.01
C TYR A 125 6.76 -5.04 6.55
N ASN A 126 7.66 -4.58 5.68
CA ASN A 126 9.02 -4.16 6.04
C ASN A 126 9.12 -2.70 6.48
N ASP A 127 8.08 -1.89 6.28
CA ASP A 127 8.03 -0.49 6.73
C ASP A 127 6.84 -0.31 7.68
N LEU A 128 7.13 -0.17 8.98
CA LEU A 128 6.12 0.03 10.01
C LEU A 128 5.27 1.29 9.78
N MET A 129 5.84 2.32 9.14
CA MET A 129 5.11 3.56 8.83
C MET A 129 4.16 3.40 7.64
N GLN A 130 4.33 2.34 6.84
CA GLN A 130 3.55 2.05 5.64
C GLN A 130 3.01 0.61 5.69
N TYR A 131 2.65 0.12 6.87
CA TYR A 131 2.14 -1.23 7.05
C TYR A 131 0.79 -1.43 6.32
N PRO A 132 0.49 -2.62 5.77
CA PRO A 132 -0.80 -2.91 5.16
C PRO A 132 -1.96 -2.58 6.10
N VAL A 133 -2.99 -1.89 5.61
CA VAL A 133 -4.18 -1.54 6.40
C VAL A 133 -5.34 -2.41 5.98
N PHE A 134 -6.05 -2.92 6.99
CA PHE A 134 -7.28 -3.66 6.83
C PHE A 134 -8.41 -2.92 7.57
N PRO A 135 -9.62 -2.89 7.00
CA PRO A 135 -10.76 -2.31 7.69
C PRO A 135 -11.18 -3.18 8.87
N TRP A 136 -11.67 -2.54 9.93
CA TRP A 136 -12.43 -3.22 10.97
C TRP A 136 -13.76 -3.68 10.38
N ILE A 137 -14.08 -4.97 10.52
CA ILE A 137 -15.28 -5.59 9.94
C ILE A 137 -16.37 -5.77 10.99
N VAL A 138 -16.02 -6.28 12.16
CA VAL A 138 -16.96 -6.53 13.27
C VAL A 138 -17.16 -5.24 14.07
N ALA A 139 -18.41 -4.94 14.42
CA ALA A 139 -18.78 -3.86 15.32
C ALA A 139 -19.16 -4.37 16.72
N ASP A 140 -19.72 -5.58 16.80
CA ASP A 140 -20.12 -6.20 18.06
C ASP A 140 -18.98 -7.02 18.68
N TYR A 141 -18.41 -6.48 19.76
CA TYR A 141 -17.40 -7.14 20.60
C TYR A 141 -17.92 -7.41 22.02
N GLN A 142 -19.22 -7.23 22.26
CA GLN A 142 -19.82 -7.32 23.60
C GLN A 142 -20.66 -8.59 23.75
N SER A 143 -21.30 -9.04 22.68
CA SER A 143 -22.09 -10.28 22.70
C SER A 143 -21.20 -11.50 22.95
N TYR A 144 -21.74 -12.47 23.70
CA TYR A 144 -21.06 -13.75 23.94
C TYR A 144 -20.92 -14.57 22.65
N GLU A 145 -21.92 -14.52 21.78
CA GLU A 145 -21.91 -15.12 20.45
C GLU A 145 -22.11 -14.03 19.40
N LEU A 146 -21.30 -14.10 18.33
CA LEU A 146 -21.36 -13.17 17.22
C LEU A 146 -22.32 -13.69 16.15
N ASP A 147 -23.48 -13.04 16.01
CA ASP A 147 -24.41 -13.34 14.92
C ASP A 147 -23.94 -12.72 13.60
N LEU A 148 -23.61 -13.58 12.63
CA LEU A 148 -23.17 -13.16 11.29
C LEU A 148 -24.32 -12.80 10.34
N ASN A 149 -25.57 -13.03 10.74
CA ASN A 149 -26.74 -12.66 9.95
C ASN A 149 -27.28 -11.28 10.34
N ASN A 150 -26.89 -10.76 11.51
CA ASN A 150 -27.31 -9.46 11.97
C ASN A 150 -26.44 -8.35 11.34
N PRO A 151 -27.02 -7.43 10.54
CA PRO A 151 -26.28 -6.33 9.96
C PRO A 151 -25.63 -5.40 11.00
N SER A 152 -26.20 -5.28 12.21
CA SER A 152 -25.64 -4.43 13.27
C SER A 152 -24.36 -4.99 13.89
N SER A 153 -24.07 -6.28 13.68
CA SER A 153 -22.82 -6.92 14.12
C SER A 153 -21.63 -6.52 13.25
N PHE A 154 -21.88 -5.91 12.08
CA PHE A 154 -20.85 -5.45 11.15
C PHE A 154 -20.75 -3.93 11.11
N ARG A 155 -19.55 -3.46 10.82
CA ARG A 155 -19.24 -2.05 10.63
C ARG A 155 -19.80 -1.54 9.30
N ASP A 156 -20.31 -0.31 9.32
CA ASP A 156 -20.62 0.42 8.09
C ASP A 156 -19.33 0.82 7.36
N LEU A 157 -19.00 0.07 6.31
CA LEU A 157 -17.80 0.28 5.50
C LEU A 157 -17.87 1.54 4.61
N SER A 158 -19.06 2.12 4.42
CA SER A 158 -19.21 3.38 3.66
C SER A 158 -18.68 4.59 4.43
N LYS A 159 -18.53 4.45 5.76
CA LYS A 159 -18.08 5.52 6.66
C LYS A 159 -16.64 5.26 7.15
N PRO A 160 -15.85 6.30 7.42
CA PRO A 160 -14.57 6.15 8.12
C PRO A 160 -14.79 5.72 9.58
N MET A 161 -13.72 5.25 10.25
CA MET A 161 -13.78 4.85 11.67
C MET A 161 -14.25 5.97 12.60
N GLY A 162 -13.87 7.21 12.31
CA GLY A 162 -14.28 8.37 13.11
C GLY A 162 -15.76 8.72 12.99
N ALA A 163 -16.46 8.24 11.96
CA ALA A 163 -17.84 8.60 11.66
C ALA A 163 -18.84 7.42 11.88
N GLN A 164 -18.43 6.39 12.64
CA GLN A 164 -19.29 5.23 12.89
C GLN A 164 -20.51 5.58 13.73
N THR A 165 -20.37 6.48 14.71
CA THR A 165 -21.47 6.94 15.57
C THR A 165 -21.89 8.37 15.18
N PRO A 166 -23.19 8.69 15.26
CA PRO A 166 -23.70 10.01 14.88
C PRO A 166 -23.12 11.13 15.75
N GLU A 167 -22.85 10.88 17.03
CA GLU A 167 -22.27 11.86 17.95
C GLU A 167 -20.84 12.22 17.53
N ARG A 168 -20.02 11.22 17.16
CA ARG A 168 -18.66 11.48 16.67
C ARG A 168 -18.66 12.16 15.31
N LEU A 169 -19.58 11.77 14.42
CA LEU A 169 -19.75 12.43 13.13
C LEU A 169 -20.04 13.94 13.32
N GLU A 170 -20.95 14.28 14.23
CA GLU A 170 -21.28 15.68 14.52
C GLU A 170 -20.09 16.44 15.13
N GLN A 171 -19.34 15.82 16.03
CA GLN A 171 -18.10 16.39 16.56
C GLN A 171 -17.07 16.67 15.45
N PHE A 172 -16.92 15.76 14.49
CA PHE A 172 -16.02 15.96 13.35
C PHE A 172 -16.50 17.06 12.41
N ARG A 173 -17.82 17.14 12.15
CA ARG A 173 -18.42 18.22 11.35
C ARG A 173 -18.22 19.58 12.01
N LYS A 174 -18.49 19.68 13.31
CA LYS A 174 -18.26 20.90 14.08
C LYS A 174 -16.80 21.34 14.02
N ARG A 175 -15.85 20.43 14.29
CA ARG A 175 -14.40 20.72 14.19
C ARG A 175 -13.97 21.14 12.78
N PHE A 176 -14.55 20.56 11.74
CA PHE A 176 -14.26 20.92 10.36
C PHE A 176 -14.77 22.33 10.03
N ASN A 177 -15.97 22.70 10.49
CA ASN A 177 -16.57 24.01 10.26
C ASN A 177 -15.90 25.12 11.09
N GLU A 178 -15.44 24.80 12.31
CA GLU A 178 -14.68 25.72 13.17
C GLU A 178 -13.22 25.88 12.73
N TRP A 179 -12.78 25.12 11.71
CA TRP A 179 -11.43 25.22 11.18
C TRP A 179 -11.29 26.45 10.26
N ASP A 180 -10.90 27.58 10.84
CA ASP A 180 -10.42 28.73 10.08
C ASP A 180 -8.97 28.51 9.62
N ALA A 181 -8.66 28.92 8.37
CA ALA A 181 -7.35 28.70 7.76
C ALA A 181 -6.21 29.51 8.44
N ASP A 182 -6.54 30.53 9.23
CA ASP A 182 -5.56 31.46 9.83
C ASP A 182 -5.15 31.10 11.27
N THR A 183 -5.86 30.22 11.98
CA THR A 183 -5.72 30.08 13.45
C THR A 183 -4.58 29.18 13.93
N ASN A 184 -3.71 28.60 13.09
CA ASN A 184 -2.81 27.55 13.59
C ASN A 184 -1.39 27.42 13.03
N ILE A 185 -0.70 28.53 12.79
CA ILE A 185 0.79 28.50 12.73
C ILE A 185 1.41 28.21 14.12
N LYS A 186 0.66 28.23 15.24
CA LYS A 186 1.27 28.22 16.58
C LYS A 186 0.77 27.23 17.65
N GLY A 187 -0.14 26.27 17.41
CA GLY A 187 -0.54 25.43 18.57
C GLY A 187 -1.23 24.09 18.36
N GLY A 188 -1.55 23.66 17.14
CA GLY A 188 -2.20 22.36 16.91
C GLY A 188 -1.19 21.22 16.81
N GLY A 189 -1.32 20.20 17.67
CA GLY A 189 -0.53 18.98 17.56
C GLY A 189 -0.60 18.39 16.15
N VAL A 190 0.56 17.94 15.64
CA VAL A 190 0.75 17.45 14.26
C VAL A 190 -0.27 16.36 13.86
N CYS A 191 -0.82 15.63 14.84
CA CYS A 191 -1.85 14.62 14.65
C CYS A 191 -3.21 15.20 14.21
N ASP A 192 -3.62 16.36 14.72
CA ASP A 192 -4.89 17.00 14.34
C ASP A 192 -4.82 17.61 12.93
N VAL A 193 -3.66 18.17 12.57
CA VAL A 193 -3.41 18.73 11.24
C VAL A 193 -3.42 17.63 10.17
N LEU A 194 -2.81 16.47 10.44
CA LEU A 194 -2.83 15.33 9.52
C LEU A 194 -4.24 14.76 9.34
N PHE A 195 -5.05 14.68 10.40
CA PHE A 195 -6.40 14.13 10.33
C PHE A 195 -7.38 15.06 9.60
N VAL A 196 -7.29 16.39 9.83
CA VAL A 196 -8.10 17.37 9.10
C VAL A 196 -7.68 17.50 7.65
N CYS A 197 -6.38 17.44 7.34
CA CYS A 197 -5.91 17.35 5.95
C CYS A 197 -6.38 16.06 5.25
N PHE A 198 -6.43 14.93 5.97
CA PHE A 198 -6.96 13.66 5.46
C PHE A 198 -8.46 13.78 5.12
N LEU A 199 -9.25 14.48 5.96
CA LEU A 199 -10.65 14.79 5.71
C LEU A 199 -10.86 15.75 4.52
N LYS A 200 -10.01 16.76 4.35
CA LYS A 200 -10.04 17.66 3.18
C LYS A 200 -9.71 16.94 1.86
N PHE A 201 -8.84 15.93 1.90
CA PHE A 201 -8.47 15.15 0.70
C PHE A 201 -9.55 14.14 0.28
N PHE A 202 -10.30 13.59 1.25
CA PHE A 202 -11.30 12.56 1.01
C PHE A 202 -12.74 13.07 0.86
N LYS A 203 -12.95 14.39 0.85
CA LYS A 203 -14.22 15.06 0.52
C LYS A 203 -15.45 14.31 1.06
N ILE A 204 -15.68 14.43 2.37
CA ILE A 204 -17.06 14.36 2.89
C ILE A 204 -17.83 15.54 2.28
#